data_AF-A0A969B5T3-F1
#
_entry.id   AF-A0A969B5T3-F1
#
_cell.length_a   1.000
_cell.length_b   1.000
_cell.length_c   1.000
_cell.angle_alpha   90.00
_cell.angle_beta   90.00
_cell.angle_gamma   90.00
#
_symmetry.space_group_name_H-M   'P 1'
#
loop_
_entity.id
_entity.type
_entity.pdbx_description
1 polymer ?
#
loop_
_entity_poly.entity_id
_entity_poly.type
_entity_poly.pdbx_seq_one_letter_code
_entity_poly.pdbx_strand_id
1 'polypeptide(L)' 'AVRLLGAAATLREQIGTPHLPTEIVDYERGLAALRHALDEQAFASAWQLGGSLPLEATIALVGQ' A
#
# COMPACT_ATOMS: atom_id res chain seq x y z
N ALA A 1 -0.72 2.04 -7.63
CA ALA A 1 -0.71 0.75 -6.91
C ALA A 1 0.13 0.80 -5.62
N VAL A 2 1.47 0.81 -5.67
CA VAL A 2 2.33 0.75 -4.46
C VAL A 2 2.04 1.86 -3.44
N ARG A 3 1.86 3.11 -3.89
CA ARG A 3 1.50 4.24 -3.02
C ARG A 3 0.18 4.02 -2.28
N LEU A 4 -0.82 3.44 -2.96
CA LEU A 4 -2.12 3.13 -2.36
C LEU A 4 -2.02 2.01 -1.33
N LEU A 5 -1.22 0.98 -1.61
CA LEU A 5 -0.98 -0.12 -0.67
C LEU A 5 -0.20 0.36 0.57
N GLY A 6 0.79 1.22 0.39
CA GLY A 6 1.51 1.85 1.51
C GLY A 6 0.59 2.72 2.38
N ALA A 7 -0.27 3.53 1.77
CA ALA A 7 -1.27 4.33 2.49
C ALA A 7 -2.28 3.44 3.25
N ALA A 8 -2.76 2.37 2.60
CA ALA A 8 -3.70 1.42 3.21
C ALA A 8 -3.06 0.64 4.37
N ALA A 9 -1.78 0.27 4.26
CA ALA A 9 -1.04 -0.39 5.34
C ALA A 9 -0.93 0.53 6.56
N THR A 10 -0.49 1.79 6.36
CA THR A 10 -0.41 2.77 7.46
C THR A 10 -1.76 3.06 8.08
N LEU A 11 -2.83 3.18 7.28
CA LEU A 11 -4.18 3.37 7.81
C LEU A 11 -4.61 2.21 8.70
N ARG A 12 -4.37 0.97 8.26
CA ARG A 12 -4.72 -0.24 9.05
C ARG A 12 -3.98 -0.30 10.38
N GLU A 13 -2.70 0.08 10.39
CA GLU A 13 -1.93 0.16 11.64
C GLU A 13 -2.51 1.22 12.58
N GLN A 14 -2.89 2.39 12.07
CA GLN A 14 -3.47 3.47 12.88
C GLN A 14 -4.83 3.11 13.49
N ILE A 15 -5.69 2.43 12.73
CA ILE A 15 -7.05 2.08 13.19
C ILE A 15 -7.11 0.69 13.85
N GLY A 16 -5.98 -0.01 13.95
CA GLY A 16 -5.88 -1.32 14.60
C GLY A 16 -6.64 -2.44 13.87
N THR A 17 -6.78 -2.36 12.55
CA THR A 17 -7.51 -3.35 11.75
C THR A 17 -6.55 -4.22 10.95
N PRO A 18 -6.13 -5.38 11.46
CA PRO A 18 -5.27 -6.29 10.71
C PRO A 18 -6.01 -6.87 9.49
N HIS A 19 -5.25 -7.36 8.51
CA HIS A 19 -5.82 -8.10 7.40
C HIS A 19 -6.39 -9.45 7.89
N LEU A 20 -7.54 -9.84 7.32
CA LEU A 20 -8.10 -11.18 7.51
C LEU A 20 -7.19 -12.22 6.84
N PRO A 21 -7.16 -13.48 7.33
CA PRO A 21 -6.30 -14.52 6.77
C PRO A 21 -6.53 -14.76 5.27
N THR A 22 -7.78 -14.63 4.81
CA THR A 22 -8.13 -14.75 3.38
C THR A 22 -7.65 -13.55 2.55
N GLU A 23 -7.56 -12.36 3.15
CA GLU A 23 -7.14 -11.13 2.48
C GLU A 23 -5.61 -11.00 2.41
N ILE A 24 -4.90 -11.60 3.38
CA ILE A 24 -3.43 -11.61 3.43
C ILE A 24 -2.84 -12.27 2.18
N VAL A 25 -3.44 -13.35 1.69
CA VAL A 25 -2.89 -14.12 0.56
C VAL A 25 -2.88 -13.28 -0.72
N ASP A 26 -4.00 -12.63 -1.05
CA ASP A 26 -4.09 -11.76 -2.23
C ASP A 26 -3.27 -10.49 -2.07
N TYR A 27 -3.21 -9.94 -0.85
CA TYR A 27 -2.38 -8.78 -0.53
C TYR A 27 -0.89 -9.06 -0.75
N GLU A 28 -0.35 -10.15 -0.18
CA GLU A 28 1.05 -10.55 -0.32
C GLU A 28 1.40 -10.88 -1.78
N ARG A 29 0.49 -11.54 -2.51
CA ARG A 29 0.66 -11.80 -3.95
C ARG A 29 0.76 -10.50 -4.75
N GLY A 30 -0.12 -9.54 -4.46
CA GLY A 30 -0.07 -8.21 -5.08
C GLY A 30 1.21 -7.46 -4.75
N LEU A 31 1.67 -7.53 -3.50
CA LEU A 31 2.92 -6.92 -3.06
C LEU A 31 4.13 -7.51 -3.80
N ALA A 32 4.19 -8.83 -3.90
CA ALA A 32 5.27 -9.55 -4.58
C ALA A 32 5.30 -9.21 -6.08
N ALA A 33 4.14 -9.16 -6.74
CA ALA A 33 4.05 -8.78 -8.15
C ALA A 33 4.56 -7.34 -8.38
N LEU A 34 4.21 -6.41 -7.48
CA LEU A 34 4.66 -5.02 -7.57
C LEU A 34 6.16 -4.87 -7.28
N ARG A 35 6.70 -5.67 -6.35
CA ARG A 35 8.14 -5.70 -6.05
C ARG A 35 8.96 -6.34 -7.16
N HIS A 36 8.37 -7.24 -7.95
CA HIS A 36 9.02 -7.79 -9.15
C HIS A 36 8.92 -6.84 -10.36
N ALA A 37 7.84 -6.05 -10.45
CA ALA A 37 7.64 -5.10 -11.54
C ALA A 37 8.41 -3.78 -11.37
N LEU A 38 8.85 -3.47 -10.15
CA LEU A 38 9.56 -2.23 -9.81
C LEU A 38 10.93 -2.55 -9.23
N ASP A 39 11.91 -1.69 -9.53
CA ASP A 39 13.18 -1.73 -8.85
C ASP A 39 13.00 -1.49 -7.33
N GLU A 40 13.84 -2.10 -6.49
CA GLU A 40 13.62 -2.10 -5.03
C GLU A 40 13.57 -0.67 -4.46
N GLN A 41 14.42 0.21 -4.98
CA GLN A 41 14.46 1.63 -4.61
C GLN A 41 13.17 2.35 -5.01
N ALA A 42 12.64 2.07 -6.20
CA ALA A 42 11.40 2.67 -6.70
C ALA A 42 10.20 2.18 -5.89
N PHE A 43 10.17 0.89 -5.53
CA PHE A 43 9.18 0.32 -4.63
C PHE A 43 9.23 0.99 -3.25
N ALA A 44 10.40 1.03 -2.62
CA ALA A 44 10.56 1.59 -1.28
C ALA A 44 10.16 3.07 -1.22
N SER A 45 10.58 3.86 -2.22
CA SER A 45 10.20 5.27 -2.32
C SER A 45 8.68 5.44 -2.50
N ALA A 46 8.06 4.67 -3.39
CA ALA A 46 6.62 4.71 -3.60
C ALA A 46 5.83 4.23 -2.37
N TRP A 47 6.35 3.26 -1.63
CA TRP A 47 5.77 2.74 -0.39
C TRP A 47 5.77 3.79 0.71
N GLN A 48 6.92 4.41 0.97
CA GLN A 48 7.05 5.48 1.97
C GLN A 48 6.20 6.70 1.62
N LEU A 49 6.19 7.09 0.34
CA LEU A 49 5.35 8.20 -0.11
C LEU A 49 3.87 7.89 0.10
N GLY A 50 3.46 6.63 -0.12
CA GLY A 50 2.13 6.13 0.22
C GLY A 50 1.79 6.27 1.71
N GLY A 51 2.62 5.72 2.59
CA GLY A 51 2.39 5.73 4.04
C GLY A 51 2.43 7.12 4.67
N SER A 52 3.06 8.10 4.02
CA SER A 52 3.10 9.49 4.49
C SER A 52 1.94 10.35 4.01
N LEU A 53 1.07 9.84 3.10
CA LEU A 53 -0.04 10.63 2.57
C LEU A 53 -1.19 10.71 3.58
N PRO A 54 -1.79 11.89 3.78
CA PRO A 54 -3.04 12.00 4.50
C PRO A 54 -4.15 11.24 3.76
N LEU A 55 -5.14 10.73 4.51
CA LEU A 55 -6.25 9.93 3.98
C LEU A 55 -6.96 10.63 2.80
N GLU A 56 -7.13 11.95 2.90
CA GLU A 56 -7.74 12.79 1.88
C GLU A 56 -7.00 12.73 0.54
N ALA A 57 -5.67 12.77 0.59
CA ALA A 57 -4.82 12.66 -0.60
C ALA A 57 -4.81 11.23 -1.17
N THR A 58 -4.99 10.23 -0.31
CA THR A 58 -5.13 8.82 -0.73
C THR A 58 -6.41 8.60 -1.51
N ILE A 59 -7.53 9.20 -1.10
CA ILE A 59 -8.82 9.12 -1.81
C ILE A 59 -8.71 9.79 -3.19
N ALA A 60 -8.02 10.93 -3.28
CA ALA A 60 -7.78 11.61 -4.56
C ALA A 60 -6.97 10.75 -5.55
N LEU A 61 -6.04 9.91 -5.07
CA LEU A 61 -5.25 8.99 -5.90
C LEU A 61 -6.04 7.81 -6.47
N VAL A 62 -7.21 7.48 -5.92
CA VAL A 62 -8.08 6.38 -6.40
C VAL A 62 -9.04 6.86 -7.49
N GLY A 63 -9.32 8.17 -7.56
CA GLY A 63 -10.23 8.77 -8.53
C GLY A 63 -9.60 9.16 -9.88
N GLN A 64 -8.33 8.81 -10.12
CA GLN A 64 -7.57 9.12 -11.33
C GLN A 64 -7.30 7.86 -12.15
#